data_AF-A0A7J4N5B4-F1
#
_entry.id   AF-A0A7J4N5B4-F1
#
_cell.length_a   1.000
_cell.length_b   1.000
_cell.length_c   1.000
_cell.angle_alpha   90.00
_cell.angle_beta   90.00
_cell.angle_gamma   90.00
#
_symmetry.space_group_name_H-M   'P 1'
#
loop_
_entity.id
_entity.type
_entity.pdbx_description
1 polymer ?
#
loop_
_entity_poly.entity_id
_entity_poly.type
_entity_poly.pdbx_seq_one_letter_code
_entity_poly.pdbx_strand_id
1 'polypeptide(L)'
;MSGVLVLDEFLESQPKRVHKSHRKLARVVREAYPIGVPALIMKSSTDRLGASAGYSFHLGTPDDILRRIASWLITHAKSNQDVLWRLMRELWSRHGREDVALSALLLANLDHRAAGTDPWGILTSLINTKEPADALLLSIEEVLRAGHGGPSNVQYRSWCSGRKVQTHLALISAFASQNSGLDIPPEIVALLLDVDVPDGDSLLGRIRDRFSEL
;
A
#
# COMPACT_ATOMS: atom_id res chain seq x y z
N MET A 1 13.33 -19.33 19.77
CA MET A 1 12.95 -19.51 18.35
C MET A 1 12.81 -18.13 17.74
N SER A 2 13.36 -17.90 16.55
CA SER A 2 13.17 -16.60 15.88
C SER A 2 11.71 -16.41 15.52
N GLY A 3 11.20 -15.17 15.57
CA GLY A 3 9.81 -14.86 15.20
C GLY A 3 9.44 -15.34 13.79
N VAL A 4 10.43 -15.34 12.90
CA VAL A 4 10.37 -15.81 11.51
C VAL A 4 10.04 -17.31 11.42
N LEU A 5 10.64 -18.16 12.26
CA LEU A 5 10.35 -19.61 12.29
C LEU A 5 8.94 -19.90 12.82
N VAL A 6 8.54 -19.20 13.88
CA VAL A 6 7.19 -19.35 14.45
C VAL A 6 6.12 -18.93 13.45
N LEU A 7 6.39 -17.90 12.64
CA LEU A 7 5.50 -17.48 11.57
C LEU A 7 5.35 -18.57 10.50
N ASP A 8 6.44 -19.16 10.04
CA ASP A 8 6.37 -20.25 9.04
C ASP A 8 5.56 -21.43 9.56
N GLU A 9 5.84 -21.90 10.77
CA GLU A 9 5.09 -23.01 11.38
C GLU A 9 3.59 -22.69 11.46
N PHE A 10 3.24 -21.46 11.85
CA PHE A 10 1.86 -21.02 11.88
C PHE A 10 1.22 -21.03 10.50
N LEU A 11 1.89 -20.48 9.48
CA LEU A 11 1.39 -20.39 8.11
C LEU A 11 1.26 -21.77 7.44
N GLU A 12 2.23 -22.65 7.67
CA GLU A 12 2.22 -24.03 7.18
C GLU A 12 1.15 -24.90 7.86
N SER A 13 0.83 -24.63 9.12
CA SER A 13 -0.26 -25.33 9.81
C SER A 13 -1.66 -25.00 9.27
N GLN A 14 -1.80 -23.94 8.46
CA GLN A 14 -3.10 -23.50 7.98
C GLN A 14 -3.69 -24.50 6.96
N PRO A 15 -4.95 -24.90 7.11
CA PRO A 15 -5.54 -25.87 6.21
C PRO A 15 -5.76 -25.24 4.82
N LYS A 16 -5.36 -25.93 3.74
CA LYS A 16 -5.44 -25.46 2.33
C LYS A 16 -6.77 -24.79 1.94
N ARG A 17 -7.88 -25.18 2.58
CA ARG A 17 -9.22 -24.59 2.40
C ARG A 17 -9.31 -23.10 2.73
N VAL A 18 -8.35 -22.51 3.46
CA VAL A 18 -8.33 -21.07 3.76
C VAL A 18 -8.14 -20.24 2.49
N HIS A 19 -7.33 -20.71 1.53
CA HIS A 19 -7.09 -20.04 0.24
C HIS A 19 -8.30 -20.03 -0.70
N LYS A 20 -9.40 -20.71 -0.33
CA LYS A 20 -10.66 -20.64 -1.08
C LYS A 20 -11.55 -19.47 -0.63
N SER A 21 -11.14 -18.68 0.37
CA SER A 21 -11.97 -17.61 0.93
C SER A 21 -11.13 -16.45 1.45
N HIS A 22 -11.33 -15.26 0.87
CA HIS A 22 -10.66 -14.03 1.28
C HIS A 22 -10.95 -13.72 2.76
N ARG A 23 -12.18 -13.96 3.23
CA ARG A 23 -12.55 -13.78 4.66
C ARG A 23 -11.85 -14.74 5.61
N LYS A 24 -11.43 -15.92 5.14
CA LYS A 24 -10.62 -16.84 5.95
C LYS A 24 -9.17 -16.37 5.95
N LEU A 25 -8.62 -16.00 4.79
CA LEU A 25 -7.28 -15.43 4.70
C LEU A 25 -7.13 -14.15 5.54
N ALA A 26 -8.11 -13.24 5.50
CA ALA A 26 -8.09 -12.01 6.29
C ALA A 26 -8.04 -12.24 7.80
N ARG A 27 -8.59 -13.38 8.28
CA ARG A 27 -8.47 -13.80 9.68
C ARG A 27 -7.10 -14.38 9.99
N VAL A 28 -6.64 -15.32 9.17
CA VAL A 28 -5.29 -15.92 9.29
C VAL A 28 -4.20 -14.85 9.32
N VAL A 29 -4.26 -13.92 8.37
CA VAL A 29 -3.32 -12.80 8.27
C VAL A 29 -3.36 -11.91 9.52
N ARG A 30 -4.57 -11.64 10.06
CA ARG A 30 -4.73 -10.81 11.26
C ARG A 30 -4.13 -11.45 12.52
N GLU A 31 -4.15 -12.78 12.57
CA GLU A 31 -3.49 -13.59 13.60
C GLU A 31 -1.97 -13.70 13.36
N ALA A 32 -1.52 -13.65 12.10
CA ALA A 32 -0.11 -13.72 11.73
C ALA A 32 0.66 -12.43 12.06
N TYR A 33 0.03 -11.25 11.95
CA TYR A 33 0.69 -9.96 12.19
C TYR A 33 1.49 -9.85 13.49
N PRO A 34 0.97 -10.22 14.68
CA PRO A 34 1.74 -10.14 15.91
C PRO A 34 2.89 -11.17 15.99
N ILE A 35 2.93 -12.19 15.12
CA ILE A 35 3.97 -13.21 15.15
C ILE A 35 5.27 -12.61 14.63
N GLY A 36 6.30 -12.60 15.48
CA GLY A 36 7.60 -12.02 15.17
C GLY A 36 7.71 -10.52 15.40
N VAL A 37 6.67 -9.88 15.95
CA VAL A 37 6.77 -8.54 16.53
C VAL A 37 7.73 -8.59 17.74
N PRO A 38 8.84 -7.83 17.74
CA PRO A 38 9.76 -7.80 18.87
C PRO A 38 9.05 -7.39 20.18
N ALA A 39 9.37 -8.08 21.28
CA ALA A 39 8.74 -7.89 22.60
C ALA A 39 8.85 -6.46 23.17
N LEU A 40 9.74 -5.63 22.62
CA LEU A 40 9.98 -4.25 23.05
C LEU A 40 9.12 -3.20 22.34
N ILE A 41 8.21 -3.61 21.43
CA ILE A 41 7.26 -2.67 20.83
C ILE A 41 6.23 -2.29 21.90
N MET A 42 6.33 -1.07 22.42
CA MET A 42 5.35 -0.50 23.34
C MET A 42 3.97 -0.39 22.67
N LYS A 43 3.15 -1.43 22.86
CA LYS A 43 1.79 -1.55 22.30
C LYS A 43 0.94 -0.28 22.50
N SER A 44 1.04 0.37 23.66
CA SER A 44 0.31 1.60 23.98
C SER A 44 0.71 2.82 23.14
N SER A 45 1.97 2.90 22.71
CA SER A 45 2.49 4.01 21.91
C SER A 45 2.17 3.80 20.43
N THR A 46 2.29 2.57 19.96
CA THR A 46 1.94 2.14 18.60
C THR A 46 0.44 2.30 18.32
N ASP A 47 -0.43 1.91 19.26
CA ASP A 47 -1.88 2.07 19.14
C ASP A 47 -2.30 3.56 19.09
N ARG A 48 -1.66 4.42 19.90
CA ARG A 48 -1.96 5.87 19.92
C ARG A 48 -1.49 6.58 18.63
N LEU A 49 -0.33 6.21 18.11
CA LEU A 49 0.19 6.74 16.85
C LEU A 49 -0.67 6.30 15.65
N GLY A 50 -1.11 5.04 15.62
CA GLY A 50 -2.00 4.52 14.57
C GLY A 50 -3.35 5.24 14.51
N ALA A 51 -4.00 5.43 15.66
CA ALA A 51 -5.29 6.14 15.73
C ALA A 51 -5.16 7.62 15.30
N SER A 52 -4.05 8.29 15.67
CA SER A 52 -3.80 9.67 15.25
C SER A 52 -3.51 9.83 13.74
N ALA A 53 -3.04 8.76 13.09
CA ALA A 53 -2.75 8.73 11.66
C ALA A 53 -3.98 8.36 10.80
N GLY A 54 -5.07 7.86 11.40
CA GLY A 54 -6.28 7.45 10.69
C GLY A 54 -6.42 5.94 10.46
N TYR A 55 -5.50 5.12 10.98
CA TYR A 55 -5.58 3.66 10.91
C TYR A 55 -6.52 3.08 11.97
N SER A 56 -7.17 1.95 11.63
CA SER A 56 -8.05 1.23 12.57
C SER A 56 -7.29 0.41 13.62
N PHE A 57 -6.03 0.03 13.31
CA PHE A 57 -5.09 -0.60 14.24
C PHE A 57 -3.65 -0.46 13.75
N HIS A 58 -2.69 -0.64 14.66
CA HIS A 58 -1.27 -0.77 14.35
C HIS A 58 -0.60 -1.71 15.36
N LEU A 59 -0.07 -2.83 14.88
CA LEU A 59 0.49 -3.91 15.72
C LEU A 59 2.02 -3.89 15.79
N GLY A 60 2.68 -3.13 14.92
CA GLY A 60 4.13 -3.02 14.87
C GLY A 60 4.79 -4.18 14.13
N THR A 61 4.09 -4.81 13.19
CA THR A 61 4.64 -5.90 12.38
C THR A 61 5.79 -5.40 11.50
N PRO A 62 7.00 -5.98 11.63
CA PRO A 62 8.12 -5.65 10.76
C PRO A 62 7.84 -5.94 9.27
N ASP A 63 8.49 -5.19 8.37
CA ASP A 63 8.29 -5.32 6.92
C ASP A 63 8.68 -6.71 6.39
N ASP A 64 9.76 -7.30 6.90
CA ASP A 64 10.20 -8.66 6.53
C ASP A 64 9.13 -9.72 6.87
N ILE A 65 8.43 -9.56 8.00
CA ILE A 65 7.29 -10.40 8.38
C ILE A 65 6.11 -10.20 7.41
N LEU A 66 5.78 -8.96 7.04
CA LEU A 66 4.71 -8.67 6.07
C LEU A 66 5.01 -9.25 4.70
N ARG A 67 6.24 -9.09 4.20
CA ARG A 67 6.68 -9.69 2.92
C ARG A 67 6.60 -11.20 2.94
N ARG A 68 6.90 -11.83 4.08
CA ARG A 68 6.79 -13.27 4.25
C ARG A 68 5.35 -13.77 4.21
N ILE A 69 4.43 -13.05 4.86
CA ILE A 69 2.98 -13.30 4.77
C ILE A 69 2.51 -13.14 3.32
N ALA A 70 2.92 -12.08 2.62
CA ALA A 70 2.58 -11.83 1.22
C ALA A 70 3.07 -12.98 0.31
N SER A 71 4.32 -13.41 0.48
CA SER A 71 4.89 -14.54 -0.24
C SER A 71 4.06 -15.81 -0.04
N TRP A 72 3.75 -16.16 1.22
CA TRP A 72 2.92 -17.32 1.52
C TRP A 72 1.54 -17.25 0.85
N LEU A 73 0.87 -16.09 0.88
CA LEU A 73 -0.42 -15.87 0.23
C LEU A 73 -0.36 -16.12 -1.28
N ILE A 74 0.62 -15.53 -1.96
CA ILE A 74 0.79 -15.61 -3.41
C ILE A 74 1.15 -17.04 -3.84
N THR A 75 2.12 -17.67 -3.17
CA THR A 75 2.56 -19.04 -3.46
C THR A 75 1.42 -20.06 -3.35
N HIS A 76 0.53 -19.89 -2.37
CA HIS A 76 -0.53 -20.87 -2.10
C HIS A 76 -1.85 -20.58 -2.81
N ALA A 77 -2.04 -19.40 -3.41
CA ALA A 77 -3.27 -19.07 -4.13
C ALA A 77 -3.50 -19.99 -5.34
N LYS A 78 -2.44 -20.41 -6.04
CA LYS A 78 -2.50 -21.24 -7.26
C LYS A 78 -3.51 -20.65 -8.27
N SER A 79 -4.57 -21.38 -8.61
CA SER A 79 -5.65 -20.94 -9.49
C SER A 79 -6.67 -20.01 -8.84
N ASN A 80 -6.60 -19.76 -7.52
CA ASN A 80 -7.54 -18.92 -6.78
C ASN A 80 -7.07 -17.45 -6.69
N GLN A 81 -6.46 -16.89 -7.74
CA GLN A 81 -5.94 -15.52 -7.73
C GLN A 81 -7.04 -14.48 -7.43
N ASP A 82 -8.28 -14.72 -7.88
CA ASP A 82 -9.47 -13.91 -7.54
C ASP A 82 -9.69 -13.75 -6.03
N VAL A 83 -9.28 -14.74 -5.24
CA VAL A 83 -9.37 -14.66 -3.78
C VAL A 83 -8.39 -13.62 -3.23
N LEU A 84 -7.20 -13.49 -3.81
CA LEU A 84 -6.22 -12.49 -3.40
C LEU A 84 -6.67 -11.07 -3.80
N TRP A 85 -7.27 -10.89 -4.98
CA TRP A 85 -7.87 -9.61 -5.36
C TRP A 85 -8.96 -9.15 -4.38
N ARG A 86 -9.81 -10.08 -3.93
CA ARG A 86 -10.83 -9.79 -2.91
C ARG A 86 -10.23 -9.56 -1.53
N LEU A 87 -9.16 -10.29 -1.18
CA LEU A 87 -8.43 -10.10 0.06
C LEU A 87 -7.80 -8.70 0.13
N MET A 88 -7.09 -8.28 -0.92
CA MET A 88 -6.49 -6.95 -1.02
C MET A 88 -7.50 -5.83 -0.72
N ARG A 89 -8.71 -5.90 -1.32
CA ARG A 89 -9.80 -4.96 -1.05
C ARG A 89 -10.32 -5.03 0.40
N GLU A 90 -10.49 -6.25 0.93
CA GLU A 90 -10.94 -6.47 2.31
C GLU A 90 -9.93 -5.90 3.33
N LEU A 91 -8.63 -6.10 3.10
CA LEU A 91 -7.56 -5.56 3.93
C LEU A 91 -7.59 -4.03 3.90
N TRP A 92 -7.66 -3.44 2.71
CA TRP A 92 -7.74 -1.98 2.58
C TRP A 92 -8.95 -1.40 3.31
N SER A 93 -10.12 -2.03 3.16
CA SER A 93 -11.37 -1.64 3.83
C SER A 93 -11.29 -1.73 5.36
N ARG A 94 -10.65 -2.77 5.89
CA ARG A 94 -10.40 -2.91 7.34
C ARG A 94 -9.44 -1.84 7.86
N HIS A 95 -8.55 -1.34 7.00
CA HIS A 95 -7.76 -0.13 7.18
C HIS A 95 -6.84 -0.11 8.42
N GLY A 96 -6.32 -1.27 8.82
CA GLY A 96 -5.18 -1.33 9.74
C GLY A 96 -3.88 -0.99 9.01
N ARG A 97 -2.86 -0.50 9.72
CA ARG A 97 -1.57 -0.16 9.08
C ARG A 97 -0.95 -1.38 8.39
N GLU A 98 -0.92 -2.52 9.06
CA GLU A 98 -0.40 -3.77 8.50
C GLU A 98 -1.28 -4.30 7.36
N ASP A 99 -2.59 -4.04 7.39
CA ASP A 99 -3.49 -4.40 6.30
C ASP A 99 -3.22 -3.58 5.04
N VAL A 100 -3.05 -2.28 5.19
CA VAL A 100 -2.72 -1.38 4.08
C VAL A 100 -1.37 -1.78 3.48
N ALA A 101 -0.37 -2.04 4.34
CA ALA A 101 0.94 -2.49 3.88
C ALA A 101 0.88 -3.83 3.14
N LEU A 102 0.14 -4.82 3.67
CA LEU A 102 -0.05 -6.08 2.98
C LEU A 102 -0.87 -5.95 1.69
N SER A 103 -1.87 -5.07 1.68
CA SER A 103 -2.66 -4.76 0.49
C SER A 103 -1.79 -4.15 -0.61
N ALA A 104 -0.86 -3.25 -0.26
CA ALA A 104 0.13 -2.71 -1.19
C ALA A 104 1.09 -3.78 -1.74
N LEU A 105 1.56 -4.70 -0.88
CA LEU A 105 2.39 -5.83 -1.32
C LEU A 105 1.63 -6.73 -2.30
N LEU A 106 0.34 -7.01 -2.04
CA LEU A 106 -0.50 -7.78 -2.95
C LEU A 106 -0.74 -7.02 -4.26
N LEU A 107 -1.10 -5.74 -4.18
CA LEU A 107 -1.26 -4.87 -5.35
C LEU A 107 -0.01 -4.93 -6.23
N ALA A 108 1.17 -4.77 -5.67
CA ALA A 108 2.40 -4.74 -6.45
C ALA A 108 2.76 -6.10 -7.10
N ASN A 109 2.37 -7.22 -6.50
CA ASN A 109 2.86 -8.55 -6.90
C ASN A 109 1.82 -9.47 -7.56
N LEU A 110 0.55 -9.07 -7.61
CA LEU A 110 -0.46 -9.84 -8.35
C LEU A 110 -0.31 -9.66 -9.86
N ASP A 111 -0.67 -10.70 -10.63
CA ASP A 111 -0.50 -10.70 -12.09
C ASP A 111 -1.55 -9.82 -12.78
N HIS A 112 -1.21 -8.54 -12.89
CA HIS A 112 -2.01 -7.53 -13.57
C HIS A 112 -2.22 -7.83 -15.06
N ARG A 113 -1.23 -8.44 -15.72
CA ARG A 113 -1.31 -8.77 -17.16
C ARG A 113 -2.34 -9.85 -17.39
N ALA A 114 -2.28 -10.95 -16.63
CA ALA A 114 -3.27 -12.02 -16.72
C ALA A 114 -4.67 -11.56 -16.32
N ALA A 115 -4.77 -10.64 -15.36
CA ALA A 115 -6.05 -10.08 -14.93
C ALA A 115 -6.60 -8.98 -15.85
N GLY A 116 -5.81 -8.48 -16.82
CA GLY A 116 -6.19 -7.34 -17.66
C GLY A 116 -6.44 -6.06 -16.85
N THR A 117 -5.67 -5.84 -15.78
CA THR A 117 -5.82 -4.70 -14.87
C THR A 117 -4.56 -3.83 -14.86
N ASP A 118 -4.71 -2.62 -14.33
CA ASP A 118 -3.62 -1.67 -14.14
C ASP A 118 -3.44 -1.38 -12.64
N PRO A 119 -2.22 -1.51 -12.07
CA PRO A 119 -1.97 -1.30 -10.64
C PRO A 119 -2.34 0.11 -10.17
N TRP A 120 -2.06 1.13 -10.97
CA TRP A 120 -2.36 2.53 -10.64
C TRP A 120 -3.88 2.79 -10.62
N GLY A 121 -4.62 2.21 -11.56
CA GLY A 121 -6.08 2.23 -11.59
C GLY A 121 -6.68 1.50 -10.39
N ILE A 122 -6.12 0.35 -10.01
CA ILE A 122 -6.55 -0.38 -8.80
C ILE A 122 -6.28 0.46 -7.55
N LEU A 123 -5.08 1.01 -7.38
CA LEU A 123 -4.75 1.88 -6.25
C LEU A 123 -5.75 3.04 -6.13
N THR A 124 -6.02 3.71 -7.25
CA THR A 124 -7.01 4.81 -7.30
C THR A 124 -8.41 4.36 -6.86
N SER A 125 -8.78 3.12 -7.16
CA SER A 125 -10.08 2.55 -6.76
C SER A 125 -10.15 2.14 -5.29
N LEU A 126 -9.00 1.90 -4.65
CA LEU A 126 -8.92 1.53 -3.23
C LEU A 126 -9.01 2.76 -2.31
N ILE A 127 -8.38 3.87 -2.70
CA ILE A 127 -8.25 5.04 -1.83
C ILE A 127 -9.60 5.67 -1.43
N ASN A 128 -9.77 5.86 -0.12
CA ASN A 128 -10.93 6.51 0.50
C ASN A 128 -10.94 8.02 0.21
N THR A 129 -11.84 8.78 0.84
CA THR A 129 -11.89 10.25 0.70
C THR A 129 -10.71 10.94 1.38
N LYS A 130 -10.09 10.29 2.36
CA LYS A 130 -8.88 10.69 3.07
C LYS A 130 -8.03 9.45 3.27
N GLU A 131 -6.72 9.62 3.14
CA GLU A 131 -5.75 8.55 3.33
C GLU A 131 -4.55 9.11 4.10
N PRO A 132 -3.93 8.31 4.98
CA PRO A 132 -2.63 8.63 5.56
C PRO A 132 -1.59 8.82 4.44
N ALA A 133 -0.71 9.81 4.56
CA ALA A 133 0.31 10.06 3.52
C ALA A 133 1.28 8.89 3.37
N ASP A 134 1.61 8.20 4.47
CA ASP A 134 2.44 6.99 4.48
C ASP A 134 1.73 5.80 3.83
N ALA A 135 0.40 5.67 3.94
CA ALA A 135 -0.37 4.66 3.20
C ALA A 135 -0.21 4.81 1.68
N LEU A 136 -0.34 6.05 1.18
CA LEU A 136 -0.18 6.36 -0.23
C LEU A 136 1.27 6.11 -0.67
N LEU A 137 2.24 6.67 0.05
CA LEU A 137 3.66 6.54 -0.27
C LEU A 137 4.10 5.07 -0.32
N LEU A 138 3.75 4.28 0.71
CA LEU A 138 4.07 2.86 0.77
C LEU A 138 3.50 2.12 -0.45
N SER A 139 2.24 2.38 -0.80
CA SER A 139 1.58 1.73 -1.93
C SER A 139 2.24 2.08 -3.27
N ILE A 140 2.55 3.37 -3.46
CA ILE A 140 3.26 3.87 -4.65
C ILE A 140 4.64 3.21 -4.77
N GLU A 141 5.40 3.19 -3.68
CA GLU A 141 6.76 2.63 -3.68
C GLU A 141 6.76 1.12 -3.94
N GLU A 142 5.81 0.35 -3.39
CA GLU A 142 5.71 -1.08 -3.71
C GLU A 142 5.39 -1.32 -5.19
N VAL A 143 4.49 -0.54 -5.79
CA VAL A 143 4.18 -0.64 -7.23
C VAL A 143 5.39 -0.31 -8.09
N LEU A 144 6.13 0.76 -7.76
CA LEU A 144 7.36 1.13 -8.46
C LEU A 144 8.47 0.09 -8.28
N ARG A 145 8.65 -0.42 -7.06
CA ARG A 145 9.65 -1.45 -6.72
C ARG A 145 9.39 -2.76 -7.45
N ALA A 146 8.13 -3.09 -7.71
CA ALA A 146 7.73 -4.25 -8.53
C ALA A 146 7.91 -4.03 -10.05
N GLY A 147 8.32 -2.83 -10.48
CA GLY A 147 8.68 -2.55 -11.87
C GLY A 147 7.50 -2.21 -12.80
N HIS A 148 6.35 -1.80 -12.26
CA HIS A 148 5.16 -1.45 -13.06
C HIS A 148 5.26 -0.12 -13.83
N GLY A 149 6.39 0.59 -13.73
CA GLY A 149 6.54 1.95 -14.28
C GLY A 149 5.67 2.98 -13.54
N GLY A 150 5.80 4.25 -13.91
CA GLY A 150 5.01 5.33 -13.33
C GLY A 150 3.57 5.37 -13.87
N PRO A 151 2.67 6.12 -13.22
CA PRO A 151 1.35 6.43 -13.74
C PRO A 151 1.42 7.06 -15.14
N SER A 152 0.43 6.78 -15.98
CA SER A 152 0.31 7.42 -17.30
C SER A 152 -0.10 8.89 -17.20
N ASN A 153 0.20 9.68 -18.24
CA ASN A 153 -0.22 11.08 -18.32
C ASN A 153 -1.75 11.26 -18.21
N VAL A 154 -2.52 10.29 -18.71
CA VAL A 154 -3.99 10.29 -18.59
C VAL A 154 -4.41 10.15 -17.12
N GLN A 155 -3.74 9.29 -16.36
CA GLN A 155 -3.99 9.11 -14.93
C GLN A 155 -3.60 10.35 -14.14
N TYR A 156 -2.41 10.92 -14.37
CA TYR A 156 -2.00 12.16 -13.72
C TYR A 156 -3.01 13.28 -13.94
N ARG A 157 -3.44 13.51 -15.19
CA ARG A 157 -4.47 14.52 -15.51
C ARG A 157 -5.77 14.26 -14.74
N SER A 158 -6.26 13.01 -14.78
CA SER A 158 -7.48 12.63 -14.06
C SER A 158 -7.37 12.83 -12.56
N TRP A 159 -6.20 12.57 -11.97
CA TRP A 159 -5.98 12.70 -10.53
C TRP A 159 -5.84 14.15 -10.10
N CYS A 160 -5.14 14.99 -10.88
CA CYS A 160 -4.99 16.43 -10.60
C CYS A 160 -6.34 17.17 -10.66
N SER A 161 -7.28 16.72 -11.50
CA SER A 161 -8.65 17.25 -11.56
C SER A 161 -9.63 16.54 -10.62
N GLY A 162 -9.14 15.60 -9.79
CA GLY A 162 -9.97 14.69 -9.01
C GLY A 162 -10.31 15.19 -7.60
N ARG A 163 -10.63 14.24 -6.71
CA ARG A 163 -10.78 14.50 -5.27
C ARG A 163 -9.43 14.91 -4.67
N LYS A 164 -9.43 15.64 -3.56
CA LYS A 164 -8.20 16.07 -2.86
C LYS A 164 -7.21 14.93 -2.55
N VAL A 165 -7.70 13.75 -2.18
CA VAL A 165 -6.86 12.55 -1.99
C VAL A 165 -6.19 12.06 -3.28
N GLN A 166 -6.85 12.24 -4.43
CA GLN A 166 -6.28 11.91 -5.75
C GLN A 166 -5.25 12.95 -6.19
N THR A 167 -5.47 14.24 -5.91
CA THR A 167 -4.45 15.27 -6.19
C THR A 167 -3.20 15.02 -5.36
N HIS A 168 -3.35 14.61 -4.09
CA HIS A 168 -2.23 14.16 -3.27
C HIS A 168 -1.55 12.89 -3.83
N LEU A 169 -2.34 11.90 -4.30
CA LEU A 169 -1.81 10.71 -4.97
C LEU A 169 -0.95 11.10 -6.18
N ALA A 170 -1.42 12.03 -7.02
CA ALA A 170 -0.67 12.53 -8.18
C ALA A 170 0.67 13.13 -7.76
N LEU A 171 0.67 13.99 -6.74
CA LEU A 171 1.87 14.67 -6.28
C LEU A 171 2.92 13.69 -5.70
N ILE A 172 2.48 12.77 -4.83
CA ILE A 172 3.38 11.78 -4.22
C ILE A 172 3.90 10.79 -5.27
N SER A 173 3.03 10.33 -6.19
CA SER A 173 3.43 9.36 -7.23
C SER A 173 4.39 9.96 -8.25
N ALA A 174 4.23 11.23 -8.62
CA ALA A 174 5.18 11.94 -9.45
C ALA A 174 6.54 12.03 -8.78
N PHE A 175 6.57 12.41 -7.50
CA PHE A 175 7.82 12.54 -6.74
C PHE A 175 8.55 11.19 -6.59
N ALA A 176 7.82 10.14 -6.23
CA ALA A 176 8.38 8.79 -6.11
C ALA A 176 8.86 8.23 -7.47
N SER A 177 8.14 8.53 -8.56
CA SER A 177 8.54 8.17 -9.92
C SER A 177 9.86 8.85 -10.30
N GLN A 178 9.99 10.16 -10.00
CA GLN A 178 11.22 10.92 -10.24
C GLN A 178 12.41 10.37 -9.44
N ASN A 179 12.20 10.07 -8.15
CA ASN A 179 13.24 9.45 -7.32
C ASN A 179 13.62 8.04 -7.79
N SER A 180 12.75 7.39 -8.56
CA SER A 180 12.99 6.10 -9.21
C SER A 180 13.61 6.24 -10.61
N GLY A 181 13.97 7.46 -11.03
CA GLY A 181 14.60 7.75 -12.32
C GLY A 181 13.64 7.88 -13.50
N LEU A 182 12.34 8.11 -13.25
CA LEU A 182 11.35 8.34 -14.29
C LEU A 182 11.11 9.83 -14.51
N ASP A 183 11.12 10.27 -15.76
CA ASP A 183 10.83 11.65 -16.11
C ASP A 183 9.34 11.97 -15.99
N ILE A 184 9.04 13.16 -15.47
CA ILE A 184 7.68 13.71 -15.42
C ILE A 184 7.57 14.79 -16.50
N PRO A 185 6.65 14.64 -17.48
CA PRO A 185 6.52 15.61 -18.55
C PRO A 185 6.18 17.01 -18.03
N PRO A 186 6.70 18.10 -18.66
CA PRO A 186 6.47 19.48 -18.20
C PRO A 186 5.00 19.84 -18.07
N GLU A 187 4.14 19.31 -18.95
CA GLU A 187 2.70 19.55 -18.90
C GLU A 187 2.01 18.87 -17.72
N ILE A 188 2.62 17.84 -17.14
CA ILE A 188 2.18 17.23 -15.87
C ILE A 188 2.72 18.03 -14.70
N VAL A 189 3.98 18.48 -14.76
CA VAL A 189 4.58 19.36 -13.73
C VAL A 189 3.71 20.59 -13.50
N ALA A 190 3.26 21.25 -14.57
CA ALA A 190 2.36 22.40 -14.46
C ALA A 190 1.07 22.08 -13.67
N LEU A 191 0.45 20.92 -13.91
CA LEU A 191 -0.75 20.48 -13.18
C LEU A 191 -0.46 20.18 -11.70
N LEU A 192 0.73 19.68 -11.40
CA LEU A 192 1.15 19.36 -10.02
C LEU A 192 1.40 20.62 -9.20
N LEU A 193 1.89 21.70 -9.82
CA LEU A 193 2.10 22.99 -9.17
C LEU A 193 0.79 23.67 -8.74
N ASP A 194 -0.31 23.37 -9.44
CA ASP A 194 -1.65 23.87 -9.12
C ASP A 194 -2.36 23.06 -8.02
N VAL A 195 -1.76 21.98 -7.52
CA VAL A 195 -2.37 21.15 -6.48
C VAL A 195 -2.47 21.92 -5.16
N ASP A 196 -3.68 21.94 -4.60
CA ASP A 196 -3.96 22.42 -3.25
C ASP A 196 -3.30 21.52 -2.21
N VAL A 197 -2.37 22.08 -1.43
CA VAL A 197 -1.64 21.41 -0.35
C VAL A 197 -1.92 22.11 0.97
N PRO A 198 -1.88 21.42 2.11
CA PRO A 198 -2.07 22.05 3.41
C PRO A 198 -1.07 23.18 3.66
N ASP A 199 -1.56 24.29 4.22
CA ASP A 199 -0.75 25.44 4.62
C ASP A 199 0.35 25.07 5.65
N GLY A 200 1.42 25.86 5.67
CA GLY A 200 2.58 25.66 6.55
C GLY A 200 3.63 24.71 5.98
N ASP A 201 4.57 24.26 6.82
CA ASP A 201 5.61 23.29 6.44
C ASP A 201 5.04 21.86 6.35
N SER A 202 4.22 21.62 5.33
CA SER A 202 3.63 20.32 5.05
C SER A 202 4.53 19.49 4.14
N LEU A 203 4.53 18.17 4.31
CA LEU A 203 5.25 17.25 3.42
C LEU A 203 4.83 17.45 1.95
N LEU A 204 3.53 17.64 1.71
CA LEU A 204 2.99 17.87 0.37
C LEU A 204 3.45 19.22 -0.20
N GLY A 205 3.52 20.27 0.62
CA GLY A 205 4.11 21.55 0.23
C GLY A 205 5.56 21.38 -0.22
N ARG A 206 6.39 20.73 0.61
CA ARG A 206 7.80 20.46 0.27
C ARG A 206 7.96 19.63 -1.01
N ILE A 207 7.09 18.65 -1.25
CA ILE A 207 7.11 17.87 -2.50
C ILE A 207 6.75 18.76 -3.70
N ARG A 208 5.70 19.59 -3.58
CA ARG A 208 5.31 20.52 -4.64
C ARG A 208 6.41 21.52 -4.96
N ASP A 209 7.05 22.09 -3.95
CA ASP A 209 8.09 23.11 -4.14
C ASP A 209 9.31 22.54 -4.88
N ARG A 210 9.61 21.25 -4.72
CA ARG A 210 10.64 20.54 -5.51
C ARG A 210 10.33 20.47 -7.00
N PHE A 211 9.05 20.50 -7.39
CA PHE A 211 8.66 20.58 -8.79
C PHE A 211 8.78 22.00 -9.36
N SER A 212 8.76 23.03 -8.51
CA SER A 212 8.97 24.43 -8.93
C SER A 212 10.43 24.74 -9.27
N GLU A 213 11.36 23.89 -8.82
CA GLU A 213 12.81 24.01 -9.06
C GLU A 213 13.26 23.37 -10.39
N LEU A 214 12.34 22.73 -11.13
CA LEU A 214 12.57 22.02 -12.40
C LEU A 214 12.18 22.88 -13.61
#